data_AF-A0A0A8Y4U4-F1
#
_entry.id   AF-A0A0A8Y4U4-F1
#
_cell.length_a   1.000
_cell.length_b   1.000
_cell.length_c   1.000
_cell.angle_alpha   90.00
_cell.angle_beta   90.00
_cell.angle_gamma   90.00
#
_symmetry.space_group_name_H-M   'P 1'
#
loop_
_entity.id
_entity.type
_entity.pdbx_description
1 polymer ?
#
loop_
_entity_poly.entity_id
_entity_poly.type
_entity_poly.pdbx_seq_one_letter_code
_entity_poly.pdbx_strand_id
1 'polypeptide(L)'
;MRQQALSSYVFIAANVILHSRQLASQINHLNQLLPPILPFLTSHHHSLRGFTQLLVHSVLSRLWPTLQLETSEDAVFERRCFQELKNYLAENPDCMRLRVSIEGFLDVFDPNASGTPSGVFSARPEVSDFECVPTSVMERVIDFLNDVREDLRHSIAKDSVTIKNEDLAVEEHHNEDKTDESISELLQPSQDALNFQKKITPHRDSEQEWNSRGHPTVGGDDISRLISEMEEDDQLFNLALEARKHAVETIKQSRQELIVVASLVDRIPNLAGLTRTCEVFKAAELVVADKSIVEDKQFRLISVTAEKWVPIVEVPVDSVRVYLEKKRAEGYSVIGLEQTANSKALDQLAFPSRTVLVLGREKEGIPVEILHTLDACVEIPQLGVVRSLNVHVSGAIAVWEYTRQHKQPSYK
;
A
#
# COMPACT_ATOMS: atom_id res chain seq x y z
N MET A 1 -18.57 7.51 16.65
CA MET A 1 -19.49 7.06 15.58
C MET A 1 -18.69 6.45 14.45
N ARG A 2 -19.16 5.36 13.82
CA ARG A 2 -18.52 4.81 12.61
C ARG A 2 -18.51 5.87 11.50
N GLN A 3 -17.43 5.97 10.73
CA GLN A 3 -17.25 7.00 9.69
C GLN A 3 -18.35 7.00 8.63
N GLN A 4 -18.89 5.83 8.30
CA GLN A 4 -20.03 5.66 7.40
C GLN A 4 -21.31 6.33 7.90
N ALA A 5 -21.51 6.39 9.23
CA ALA A 5 -22.66 7.08 9.79
C ALA A 5 -22.57 8.59 9.55
N LEU A 6 -21.37 9.18 9.67
CA LEU A 6 -21.15 10.62 9.49
C LEU A 6 -21.47 11.10 8.07
N SER A 7 -21.12 10.34 7.03
CA SER A 7 -21.51 10.66 5.64
C SER A 7 -23.03 10.66 5.43
N SER A 8 -23.74 9.74 6.06
CA SER A 8 -25.22 9.71 6.00
C SER A 8 -25.84 10.92 6.68
N TYR A 9 -25.30 11.39 7.81
CA TYR A 9 -25.79 12.60 8.47
C TYR A 9 -25.57 13.85 7.62
N VAL A 10 -24.40 13.98 6.97
CA VAL A 10 -24.12 15.10 6.06
C VAL A 10 -25.10 15.08 4.87
N PHE A 11 -25.37 13.90 4.31
CA PHE A 11 -26.34 13.73 3.22
C PHE A 11 -27.78 14.11 3.62
N ILE A 12 -28.24 13.64 4.79
CA ILE A 12 -29.57 13.97 5.29
C ILE A 12 -29.68 15.49 5.55
N ALA A 13 -28.67 16.07 6.21
CA ALA A 13 -28.61 17.50 6.52
C ALA A 13 -28.70 18.37 5.24
N ALA A 14 -27.92 18.03 4.21
CA ALA A 14 -27.95 18.74 2.94
C ALA A 14 -29.31 18.65 2.25
N ASN A 15 -29.94 17.47 2.24
CA ASN A 15 -31.28 17.29 1.64
C ASN A 15 -32.38 18.03 2.39
N VAL A 16 -32.31 18.09 3.74
CA VAL A 16 -33.25 18.89 4.55
C VAL A 16 -33.14 20.37 4.21
N ILE A 17 -31.93 20.89 3.95
CA ILE A 17 -31.73 22.27 3.49
C ILE A 17 -32.30 22.44 2.08
N LEU A 18 -31.94 21.59 1.13
CA LEU A 18 -32.32 21.72 -0.29
C LEU A 18 -33.84 21.65 -0.52
N HIS A 19 -34.56 20.86 0.28
CA HIS A 19 -35.98 20.58 0.11
C HIS A 19 -36.90 21.28 1.12
N SER A 20 -36.35 22.15 1.98
CA SER A 20 -37.20 23.01 2.82
C SER A 20 -37.96 24.02 1.95
N ARG A 21 -39.24 24.27 2.27
CA ARG A 21 -40.17 25.03 1.42
C ARG A 21 -39.94 26.54 1.42
N GLN A 22 -39.24 27.08 2.42
CA GLN A 22 -39.06 28.52 2.61
C GLN A 22 -37.58 28.88 2.67
N LEU A 23 -37.16 29.87 1.88
CA LEU A 23 -35.77 30.37 1.83
C LEU A 23 -35.23 30.74 3.21
N ALA A 24 -36.05 31.36 4.07
CA ALA A 24 -35.67 31.69 5.44
C ALA A 24 -35.35 30.46 6.30
N SER A 25 -36.09 29.36 6.12
CA SER A 25 -35.81 28.08 6.79
C SER A 25 -34.56 27.41 6.22
N GLN A 26 -34.35 27.48 4.91
CA GLN A 26 -33.14 26.96 4.27
C GLN A 26 -31.87 27.65 4.80
N ILE A 27 -31.90 28.99 4.88
CA ILE A 27 -30.78 29.79 5.41
C ILE A 27 -30.55 29.50 6.90
N ASN A 28 -31.62 29.37 7.70
CA ASN A 28 -31.49 29.02 9.12
C ASN A 28 -30.89 27.63 9.32
N HIS A 29 -31.37 26.62 8.58
CA HIS A 29 -30.79 25.27 8.62
C HIS A 29 -29.33 25.26 8.15
N LEU A 30 -28.99 26.02 7.10
CA LEU A 30 -27.60 26.16 6.64
C LEU A 30 -26.71 26.76 7.74
N ASN A 31 -27.14 27.83 8.39
CA ASN A 31 -26.35 28.47 9.46
C ASN A 31 -26.11 27.55 10.66
N GLN A 32 -27.05 26.66 10.96
CA GLN A 32 -26.90 25.69 12.05
C GLN A 32 -26.04 24.48 11.64
N LEU A 33 -26.12 24.05 10.38
CA LEU A 33 -25.49 22.81 9.90
C LEU A 33 -24.12 23.04 9.27
N LEU A 34 -23.82 24.23 8.75
CA LEU A 34 -22.54 24.53 8.11
C LEU A 34 -21.35 24.49 9.09
N PRO A 35 -21.41 25.12 10.29
CA PRO A 35 -20.30 25.08 11.25
C PRO A 35 -19.84 23.67 11.65
N PRO A 36 -20.73 22.70 11.96
CA PRO A 36 -20.29 21.34 12.28
C PRO A 36 -19.85 20.52 11.05
N ILE A 37 -20.22 20.92 9.83
CA ILE A 37 -19.85 20.22 8.59
C ILE A 37 -18.50 20.72 8.02
N LEU A 38 -18.13 21.99 8.27
CA LEU A 38 -16.90 22.61 7.77
C LEU A 38 -15.63 21.75 7.98
N PRO A 39 -15.37 21.14 9.16
CA PRO A 39 -14.19 20.31 9.38
C PRO A 39 -14.11 19.07 8.45
N PHE A 40 -15.24 18.61 7.91
CA PHE A 40 -15.27 17.44 7.03
C PHE A 40 -14.90 17.76 5.57
N LEU A 41 -14.94 19.03 5.17
CA LEU A 41 -14.48 19.48 3.85
C LEU A 41 -12.98 19.25 3.63
N THR A 42 -12.20 19.12 4.70
CA THR A 42 -10.76 18.87 4.68
C THR A 42 -10.38 17.53 5.32
N SER A 43 -11.35 16.66 5.59
CA SER A 43 -11.13 15.35 6.20
C SER A 43 -10.12 14.51 5.41
N HIS A 44 -9.22 13.79 6.08
CA HIS A 44 -8.28 12.87 5.41
C HIS A 44 -8.97 11.67 4.73
N HIS A 45 -10.22 11.37 5.09
CA HIS A 45 -11.00 10.30 4.49
C HIS A 45 -11.63 10.73 3.17
N HIS A 46 -11.13 10.18 2.06
CA HIS A 46 -11.49 10.57 0.69
C HIS A 46 -13.00 10.59 0.41
N SER A 47 -13.74 9.54 0.79
CA SER A 47 -15.19 9.46 0.54
C SER A 47 -15.98 10.50 1.34
N LEU A 48 -15.72 10.63 2.65
CA LEU A 48 -16.39 11.61 3.50
C LEU A 48 -16.12 13.04 3.02
N ARG A 49 -14.86 13.33 2.68
CA ARG A 49 -14.45 14.63 2.13
C ARG A 49 -15.17 14.93 0.82
N GLY A 50 -15.13 14.01 -0.14
CA GLY A 50 -15.77 14.17 -1.45
C GLY A 50 -17.28 14.37 -1.36
N PHE A 51 -17.99 13.52 -0.60
CA PHE A 51 -19.43 13.67 -0.40
C PHE A 51 -19.79 15.00 0.27
N THR A 52 -19.02 15.41 1.29
CA THR A 52 -19.27 16.68 1.97
C THR A 52 -19.06 17.87 1.04
N GLN A 53 -17.99 17.87 0.24
CA GLN A 53 -17.70 18.94 -0.72
C GLN A 53 -18.79 19.08 -1.78
N LEU A 54 -19.23 17.96 -2.38
CA LEU A 54 -20.28 17.96 -3.41
C LEU A 54 -21.63 18.43 -2.87
N LEU A 55 -21.99 18.01 -1.65
CA LEU A 55 -23.26 18.40 -1.03
C LEU A 55 -23.27 19.87 -0.61
N VAL A 56 -22.17 20.37 -0.04
CA VAL A 56 -22.03 21.80 0.29
C VAL A 56 -22.06 22.63 -0.98
N HIS A 57 -21.38 22.21 -2.05
CA HIS A 57 -21.45 22.87 -3.35
C HIS A 57 -22.88 22.90 -3.88
N SER A 58 -23.62 21.78 -3.88
CA SER A 58 -25.03 21.74 -4.31
C SER A 58 -25.93 22.68 -3.52
N VAL A 59 -25.76 22.75 -2.20
CA VAL A 59 -26.54 23.65 -1.32
C VAL A 59 -26.23 25.12 -1.63
N LEU A 60 -24.95 25.47 -1.74
CA LEU A 60 -24.53 26.85 -2.01
C LEU A 60 -24.92 27.31 -3.41
N SER A 61 -24.72 26.47 -4.42
CA SER A 61 -25.09 26.76 -5.82
C SER A 61 -26.59 27.00 -5.99
N ARG A 62 -27.43 26.30 -5.22
CA ARG A 62 -28.89 26.50 -5.26
C ARG A 62 -29.36 27.72 -4.48
N LEU A 63 -28.73 28.04 -3.36
CA LEU A 63 -29.08 29.20 -2.53
C LEU A 63 -28.51 30.51 -3.07
N TRP A 64 -27.40 30.44 -3.81
CA TRP A 64 -26.69 31.60 -4.31
C TRP A 64 -26.28 31.42 -5.78
N PRO A 65 -27.23 31.53 -6.74
CA PRO A 65 -26.98 31.29 -8.16
C PRO A 65 -25.92 32.20 -8.77
N THR A 66 -25.67 33.37 -8.17
CA THR A 66 -24.62 34.30 -8.60
C THR A 66 -23.19 33.79 -8.37
N LEU A 67 -23.00 32.71 -7.58
CA LEU A 67 -21.71 32.00 -7.53
C LEU A 67 -21.45 31.14 -8.79
N GLN A 68 -22.47 30.91 -9.63
CA GLN A 68 -22.37 30.15 -10.89
C GLN A 68 -22.08 31.04 -12.10
N LEU A 69 -21.49 32.22 -11.93
CA LEU A 69 -21.06 33.06 -13.05
C LEU A 69 -19.89 32.38 -13.77
N GLU A 70 -20.21 31.46 -14.67
CA GLU A 70 -19.27 30.77 -15.55
C GLU A 70 -18.61 31.78 -16.48
N THR A 71 -17.29 31.89 -16.41
CA THR A 71 -16.53 32.49 -17.51
C THR A 71 -16.45 31.46 -18.64
N SER A 72 -16.39 31.89 -19.91
CA SER A 72 -16.44 30.95 -21.04
C SER A 72 -15.25 29.99 -21.11
N GLU A 73 -14.16 30.29 -20.41
CA GLU A 73 -12.96 29.44 -20.35
C GLU A 73 -13.11 28.30 -19.34
N ASP A 74 -13.74 28.55 -18.18
CA ASP A 74 -13.98 27.55 -17.14
C ASP A 74 -14.90 26.43 -17.64
N ALA A 75 -15.98 26.80 -18.36
CA ALA A 75 -16.93 25.86 -18.93
C ALA A 75 -16.30 24.93 -20.00
N VAL A 76 -15.27 25.40 -20.71
CA VAL A 76 -14.54 24.61 -21.73
C VAL A 76 -13.58 23.62 -21.06
N PHE A 77 -12.88 24.04 -20.01
CA PHE A 77 -11.98 23.18 -19.25
C PHE A 77 -12.75 22.09 -18.49
N GLU A 78 -13.83 22.46 -17.79
CA GLU A 78 -14.69 21.52 -17.07
C GLU A 78 -15.26 20.47 -18.04
N ARG A 79 -15.81 20.90 -19.18
CA ARG A 79 -16.32 20.00 -20.21
C ARG A 79 -15.25 19.03 -20.73
N ARG A 80 -14.01 19.49 -20.89
CA ARG A 80 -12.88 18.64 -21.29
C ARG A 80 -12.55 17.60 -20.22
N CYS A 81 -12.46 18.00 -18.95
CA CYS A 81 -12.19 17.07 -17.85
C CYS A 81 -13.28 16.00 -17.71
N PHE A 82 -14.55 16.38 -17.84
CA PHE A 82 -15.66 15.42 -17.85
C PHE A 82 -15.59 14.47 -19.04
N GLN A 83 -15.22 14.95 -20.21
CA GLN A 83 -15.10 14.11 -21.40
C GLN A 83 -13.95 13.11 -21.26
N GLU A 84 -12.80 13.53 -20.74
CA GLU A 84 -11.66 12.65 -20.48
C GLU A 84 -11.99 11.60 -19.41
N LEU A 85 -12.67 12.00 -18.31
CA LEU A 85 -13.12 11.09 -17.27
C LEU A 85 -14.17 10.09 -17.80
N LYS A 86 -15.12 10.57 -18.62
CA LYS A 86 -16.12 9.72 -19.27
C LYS A 86 -15.46 8.68 -20.15
N ASN A 87 -14.47 9.07 -20.96
CA ASN A 87 -13.73 8.16 -21.83
C ASN A 87 -12.97 7.13 -20.98
N TYR A 88 -12.27 7.57 -19.93
CA TYR A 88 -11.59 6.66 -19.00
C TYR A 88 -12.54 5.63 -18.39
N LEU A 89 -13.70 6.05 -17.88
CA LEU A 89 -14.68 5.14 -17.28
C LEU A 89 -15.36 4.21 -18.31
N ALA A 90 -15.36 4.57 -19.60
CA ALA A 90 -15.93 3.77 -20.68
C ALA A 90 -14.93 2.77 -21.26
N GLU A 91 -13.65 3.13 -21.33
CA GLU A 91 -12.61 2.33 -21.99
C GLU A 91 -11.81 1.48 -20.99
N ASN A 92 -11.81 1.85 -19.71
CA ASN A 92 -11.13 1.08 -18.69
C ASN A 92 -11.84 -0.28 -18.45
N PRO A 93 -11.15 -1.42 -18.62
CA PRO A 93 -11.76 -2.75 -18.59
C PRO A 93 -12.34 -3.11 -17.21
N ASP A 94 -11.77 -2.63 -16.12
CA ASP A 94 -12.30 -2.86 -14.77
C ASP A 94 -13.59 -2.06 -14.54
N CYS A 95 -13.65 -0.82 -15.04
CA CYS A 95 -14.85 0.02 -14.99
C CYS A 95 -15.98 -0.55 -15.84
N MET A 96 -15.66 -1.10 -17.02
CA MET A 96 -16.64 -1.80 -17.86
C MET A 96 -17.20 -3.04 -17.16
N ARG A 97 -16.34 -3.87 -16.57
CA ARG A 97 -16.77 -5.04 -15.78
C ARG A 97 -17.66 -4.65 -14.61
N LEU A 98 -17.29 -3.60 -13.87
CA LEU A 98 -18.10 -3.11 -12.76
C LEU A 98 -19.46 -2.63 -13.26
N ARG A 99 -19.50 -1.86 -14.35
CA ARG A 99 -20.75 -1.35 -14.96
C ARG A 99 -21.70 -2.49 -15.34
N VAL A 100 -21.20 -3.54 -16.00
CA VAL A 100 -22.00 -4.72 -16.34
C VAL A 100 -22.55 -5.40 -15.07
N SER A 101 -21.79 -5.45 -13.98
CA SER A 101 -22.27 -6.07 -12.72
C SER A 101 -23.37 -5.27 -12.00
N ILE A 102 -23.51 -3.96 -12.29
CA ILE A 102 -24.45 -3.06 -11.62
C ILE A 102 -25.57 -2.52 -12.53
N GLU A 103 -25.57 -2.88 -13.81
CA GLU A 103 -26.45 -2.35 -14.86
C GLU A 103 -27.94 -2.45 -14.47
N GLY A 104 -28.38 -3.63 -13.99
CA GLY A 104 -29.75 -3.83 -13.53
C GLY A 104 -30.18 -3.01 -12.30
N PHE A 105 -29.24 -2.47 -11.51
CA PHE A 105 -29.55 -1.57 -10.39
C PHE A 105 -29.56 -0.09 -10.80
N LEU A 106 -28.78 0.27 -11.83
CA LEU A 106 -28.71 1.63 -12.35
C LEU A 106 -29.98 2.01 -13.13
N ASP A 107 -30.57 1.07 -13.86
CA ASP A 107 -31.79 1.30 -14.64
C ASP A 107 -33.02 1.63 -13.77
N VAL A 108 -33.00 1.21 -12.50
CA VAL A 108 -34.05 1.47 -11.51
C VAL A 108 -33.77 2.77 -10.72
N PHE A 109 -32.56 3.33 -10.82
CA PHE A 109 -32.16 4.50 -10.07
C PHE A 109 -32.58 5.80 -10.77
N ASP A 110 -33.68 6.40 -10.30
CA ASP A 110 -34.05 7.77 -10.66
C ASP A 110 -33.42 8.77 -9.68
N PRO A 111 -32.43 9.59 -10.11
CA PRO A 111 -31.78 10.56 -9.23
C PRO A 111 -32.74 11.67 -8.75
N ASN A 112 -33.78 11.99 -9.51
CA ASN A 112 -34.73 13.04 -9.14
C ASN A 112 -35.73 12.57 -8.08
N ALA A 113 -36.23 11.33 -8.19
CA ALA A 113 -37.06 10.73 -7.16
C ALA A 113 -36.24 10.36 -5.92
N SER A 114 -35.11 9.66 -6.09
CA SER A 114 -34.26 9.13 -5.00
C SER A 114 -33.53 10.20 -4.20
N GLY A 115 -33.36 11.40 -4.76
CA GLY A 115 -32.77 12.56 -4.09
C GLY A 115 -33.75 13.37 -3.23
N THR A 116 -35.04 13.00 -3.17
CA THR A 116 -36.01 13.66 -2.28
C THR A 116 -36.15 12.91 -0.97
N PRO A 117 -36.50 13.57 0.16
CA PRO A 117 -36.81 12.87 1.40
C PRO A 117 -37.86 11.78 1.19
N SER A 118 -38.91 12.08 0.41
CA SER A 118 -39.94 11.10 0.07
C SER A 118 -39.37 9.90 -0.67
N GLY A 119 -38.50 10.07 -1.68
CA GLY A 119 -37.91 8.94 -2.41
C GLY A 119 -36.97 8.09 -1.56
N VAL A 120 -36.16 8.72 -0.69
CA VAL A 120 -35.31 8.01 0.28
C VAL A 120 -36.15 7.13 1.22
N PHE A 121 -37.35 7.57 1.59
CA PHE A 121 -38.25 6.84 2.50
C PHE A 121 -39.32 5.97 1.80
N SER A 122 -39.59 6.16 0.50
CA SER A 122 -40.67 5.46 -0.23
C SER A 122 -40.19 4.42 -1.24
N ALA A 123 -38.95 4.50 -1.72
CA ALA A 123 -38.44 3.59 -2.75
C ALA A 123 -37.89 2.30 -2.13
N ARG A 124 -38.77 1.38 -1.70
CA ARG A 124 -38.42 -0.04 -1.56
C ARG A 124 -39.60 -0.95 -1.93
N PRO A 125 -39.49 -1.81 -2.95
CA PRO A 125 -40.35 -2.98 -3.04
C PRO A 125 -40.04 -3.92 -1.87
N GLU A 126 -41.07 -4.60 -1.39
CA GLU A 126 -40.98 -5.70 -0.43
C GLU A 126 -40.08 -6.83 -1.00
N VAL A 127 -38.80 -6.76 -0.70
CA VAL A 127 -37.92 -7.91 -0.70
C VAL A 127 -37.36 -7.99 0.71
N SER A 128 -37.49 -9.17 1.31
CA SER A 128 -37.04 -9.52 2.65
C SER A 128 -35.71 -8.85 3.00
N ASP A 129 -35.64 -8.38 4.24
CA ASP A 129 -34.46 -7.79 4.91
C ASP A 129 -34.41 -6.25 4.88
N PHE A 130 -35.52 -5.65 5.34
CA PHE A 130 -35.54 -4.30 5.90
C PHE A 130 -35.45 -4.35 7.43
N GLU A 131 -34.33 -4.87 7.94
CA GLU A 131 -33.73 -4.31 9.16
C GLU A 131 -32.44 -3.64 8.70
N CYS A 132 -32.21 -2.40 9.11
CA CYS A 132 -31.16 -1.53 8.59
C CYS A 132 -29.73 -2.09 8.82
N VAL A 133 -29.31 -2.97 7.90
CA VAL A 133 -28.03 -3.71 7.68
C VAL A 133 -28.30 -5.22 7.70
N PRO A 134 -28.31 -5.91 6.53
CA PRO A 134 -27.31 -6.97 6.33
C PRO A 134 -26.75 -7.12 4.89
N THR A 135 -25.58 -7.76 4.87
CA THR A 135 -24.61 -8.05 3.80
C THR A 135 -24.49 -7.02 2.68
N SER A 136 -23.48 -6.18 2.89
CA SER A 136 -23.16 -5.02 2.08
C SER A 136 -23.08 -5.39 0.61
N VAL A 137 -23.52 -4.47 -0.26
CA VAL A 137 -23.12 -4.49 -1.69
C VAL A 137 -21.60 -4.62 -1.80
N MET A 138 -20.85 -4.17 -0.79
CA MET A 138 -19.42 -4.44 -0.65
C MET A 138 -19.09 -5.92 -0.47
N GLU A 139 -19.81 -6.71 0.34
CA GLU A 139 -19.69 -8.19 0.39
C GLU A 139 -20.10 -8.81 -0.92
N ARG A 140 -21.22 -8.41 -1.55
CA ARG A 140 -21.57 -8.94 -2.88
C ARG A 140 -20.56 -8.59 -3.97
N VAL A 141 -19.95 -7.40 -3.91
CA VAL A 141 -18.87 -6.98 -4.81
C VAL A 141 -17.57 -7.69 -4.44
N ILE A 142 -17.28 -7.92 -3.16
CA ILE A 142 -16.11 -8.70 -2.71
C ILE A 142 -16.27 -10.16 -3.12
N ASP A 143 -17.45 -10.74 -2.99
CA ASP A 143 -17.81 -12.09 -3.40
C ASP A 143 -17.75 -12.21 -4.92
N PHE A 144 -18.36 -11.29 -5.67
CA PHE A 144 -18.21 -11.20 -7.13
C PHE A 144 -16.74 -11.05 -7.55
N LEU A 145 -15.96 -10.20 -6.88
CA LEU A 145 -14.53 -10.03 -7.17
C LEU A 145 -13.70 -11.24 -6.76
N ASN A 146 -14.13 -12.00 -5.74
CA ASN A 146 -13.49 -13.24 -5.31
C ASN A 146 -13.84 -14.37 -6.28
N ASP A 147 -15.08 -14.48 -6.75
CA ASP A 147 -15.52 -15.44 -7.76
C ASP A 147 -14.81 -15.17 -9.09
N VAL A 148 -14.80 -13.93 -9.57
CA VAL A 148 -14.06 -13.58 -10.80
C VAL A 148 -12.55 -13.77 -10.62
N ARG A 149 -12.02 -13.59 -9.41
CA ARG A 149 -10.61 -13.87 -9.10
C ARG A 149 -10.34 -15.38 -9.10
N GLU A 150 -11.28 -16.21 -8.67
CA GLU A 150 -11.14 -17.67 -8.66
C GLU A 150 -11.32 -18.25 -10.07
N ASP A 151 -12.23 -17.71 -10.87
CA ASP A 151 -12.35 -18.00 -12.31
C ASP A 151 -11.07 -17.60 -13.06
N LEU A 152 -10.49 -16.44 -12.75
CA LEU A 152 -9.22 -16.00 -13.33
C LEU A 152 -8.07 -16.91 -12.88
N ARG A 153 -8.08 -17.42 -11.64
CA ARG A 153 -7.10 -18.41 -11.16
C ARG A 153 -7.27 -19.76 -11.83
N HIS A 154 -8.50 -20.20 -12.08
CA HIS A 154 -8.77 -21.41 -12.85
C HIS A 154 -8.34 -21.27 -14.31
N SER A 155 -8.56 -20.09 -14.92
CA SER A 155 -8.07 -19.77 -16.26
C SER A 155 -6.54 -19.74 -16.30
N ILE A 156 -5.89 -19.02 -15.37
CA ILE A 156 -4.43 -18.94 -15.28
C ILE A 156 -3.82 -20.30 -14.93
N ALA A 157 -4.45 -21.12 -14.10
CA ALA A 157 -4.00 -22.48 -13.81
C ALA A 157 -4.09 -23.35 -15.06
N LYS A 158 -5.20 -23.26 -15.81
CA LYS A 158 -5.38 -23.93 -17.09
C LYS A 158 -4.34 -23.45 -18.11
N ASP A 159 -4.11 -22.15 -18.22
CA ASP A 159 -3.10 -21.54 -19.09
C ASP A 159 -1.69 -21.92 -18.66
N SER A 160 -1.40 -22.03 -17.36
CA SER A 160 -0.09 -22.47 -16.85
C SER A 160 0.16 -23.97 -17.08
N VAL A 161 -0.90 -24.79 -17.11
CA VAL A 161 -0.82 -26.20 -17.50
C VAL A 161 -0.66 -26.31 -19.01
N THR A 162 -1.32 -25.46 -19.80
CA THR A 162 -1.11 -25.37 -21.25
C THR A 162 0.31 -24.90 -21.58
N ILE A 163 0.81 -23.85 -20.90
CA ILE A 163 2.17 -23.31 -21.04
C ILE A 163 3.21 -24.34 -20.58
N LYS A 164 3.00 -25.07 -19.48
CA LYS A 164 3.91 -26.17 -19.10
C LYS A 164 3.89 -27.33 -20.07
N ASN A 165 2.74 -27.65 -20.65
CA ASN A 165 2.64 -28.69 -21.67
C ASN A 165 3.24 -28.23 -23.02
N GLU A 166 3.25 -26.94 -23.31
CA GLU A 166 3.94 -26.32 -24.46
C GLU A 166 5.45 -26.18 -24.21
N ASP A 167 5.89 -25.77 -23.02
CA ASP A 167 7.31 -25.68 -22.63
C ASP A 167 7.97 -27.06 -22.55
N LEU A 168 7.26 -28.09 -22.07
CA LEU A 168 7.73 -29.48 -22.12
C LEU A 168 7.83 -30.03 -23.55
N ALA A 169 7.12 -29.45 -24.52
CA ALA A 169 7.26 -29.78 -25.93
C ALA A 169 8.39 -29.00 -26.63
N VAL A 170 8.84 -27.87 -26.03
CA VAL A 170 9.92 -27.02 -26.55
C VAL A 170 11.29 -27.45 -26.00
N GLU A 171 11.37 -28.02 -24.79
CA GLU A 171 12.64 -28.46 -24.17
C GLU A 171 13.26 -29.74 -24.78
N GLU A 172 12.60 -30.45 -25.71
CA GLU A 172 13.21 -31.61 -26.39
C GLU A 172 14.20 -31.24 -27.51
N HIS A 173 14.37 -29.96 -27.84
CA HIS A 173 15.32 -29.53 -28.87
C HIS A 173 16.06 -28.24 -28.48
N HIS A 174 17.21 -28.35 -27.81
CA HIS A 174 18.51 -27.96 -28.37
C HIS A 174 19.65 -28.05 -27.34
N ASN A 175 20.67 -28.82 -27.74
CA ASN A 175 21.97 -28.97 -27.11
C ASN A 175 22.98 -27.98 -27.74
N GLU A 176 24.08 -27.74 -27.00
CA GLU A 176 25.44 -27.33 -27.42
C GLU A 176 25.92 -25.85 -27.34
N ASP A 177 26.97 -25.72 -26.50
CA ASP A 177 28.26 -25.00 -26.66
C ASP A 177 28.45 -23.48 -26.38
N LYS A 178 29.22 -23.24 -25.28
CA LYS A 178 30.53 -22.53 -25.12
C LYS A 178 30.74 -20.99 -25.25
N THR A 179 31.41 -20.45 -24.20
CA THR A 179 32.56 -19.47 -24.10
C THR A 179 32.44 -18.10 -24.80
N ASP A 180 32.94 -16.94 -24.34
CA ASP A 180 34.03 -16.57 -23.44
C ASP A 180 33.97 -15.06 -23.04
N GLU A 181 34.70 -14.73 -21.97
CA GLU A 181 35.49 -13.53 -21.59
C GLU A 181 35.15 -12.04 -21.95
N SER A 182 35.15 -11.24 -20.87
CA SER A 182 35.85 -9.95 -20.63
C SER A 182 35.36 -8.62 -21.25
N ILE A 183 35.17 -7.59 -20.39
CA ILE A 183 36.00 -6.37 -20.30
C ILE A 183 35.51 -5.50 -19.13
N SER A 184 36.50 -5.02 -18.36
CA SER A 184 36.42 -4.14 -17.20
C SER A 184 36.82 -2.70 -17.61
N GLU A 185 36.39 -1.73 -16.80
CA GLU A 185 36.83 -0.32 -16.70
C GLU A 185 36.25 0.71 -17.68
N LEU A 186 35.34 1.56 -17.16
CA LEU A 186 35.56 3.02 -16.98
C LEU A 186 34.26 3.71 -16.50
N LEU A 187 34.36 4.44 -15.38
CA LEU A 187 33.81 5.79 -15.11
C LEU A 187 33.39 5.98 -13.64
N GLN A 188 34.07 6.91 -12.98
CA GLN A 188 33.75 7.45 -11.66
C GLN A 188 32.44 8.26 -11.70
N PRO A 189 31.59 8.23 -10.64
CA PRO A 189 30.30 8.87 -10.68
C PRO A 189 30.41 10.39 -10.45
N SER A 190 29.76 11.16 -11.31
CA SER A 190 29.53 12.59 -11.14
C SER A 190 28.61 12.85 -9.94
N GLN A 191 28.83 13.98 -9.28
CA GLN A 191 28.27 14.38 -7.98
C GLN A 191 26.76 14.72 -7.97
N ASP A 192 26.00 14.37 -9.00
CA ASP A 192 24.56 14.65 -9.11
C ASP A 192 23.65 13.43 -8.84
N ALA A 193 24.21 12.28 -8.47
CA ALA A 193 23.44 11.06 -8.14
C ALA A 193 22.76 11.08 -6.75
N LEU A 194 22.64 12.24 -6.10
CA LEU A 194 22.03 12.41 -4.78
C LEU A 194 20.78 13.29 -4.86
N ASN A 195 19.77 12.88 -5.62
CA ASN A 195 18.44 13.51 -5.58
C ASN A 195 17.30 12.56 -6.00
N PHE A 196 17.17 11.42 -5.33
CA PHE A 196 16.15 10.40 -5.61
C PHE A 196 14.76 10.65 -4.97
N GLN A 197 14.43 11.89 -4.61
CA GLN A 197 13.13 12.21 -4.03
C GLN A 197 12.51 13.48 -4.61
N LYS A 198 12.44 13.57 -5.94
CA LYS A 198 11.46 14.43 -6.62
C LYS A 198 10.44 13.58 -7.35
N LYS A 199 9.18 13.82 -6.98
CA LYS A 199 7.97 13.35 -7.63
C LYS A 199 8.02 13.76 -9.10
N ILE A 200 8.11 12.79 -10.02
CA ILE A 200 8.10 13.06 -11.45
C ILE A 200 6.79 13.76 -11.79
N THR A 201 6.89 15.04 -12.15
CA THR A 201 5.81 15.80 -12.75
C THR A 201 6.19 15.92 -14.22
N PRO A 202 5.41 15.35 -15.17
CA PRO A 202 5.77 15.46 -16.57
C PRO A 202 5.68 16.93 -16.98
N HIS A 203 6.80 17.49 -17.42
CA HIS A 203 6.85 18.78 -18.10
C HIS A 203 6.16 18.64 -19.46
N ARG A 204 5.13 19.45 -19.69
CA ARG A 204 4.64 19.81 -21.02
C ARG A 204 5.63 20.80 -21.62
N ASP A 205 6.04 20.52 -22.84
CA ASP A 205 6.44 21.41 -23.95
C ASP A 205 7.28 20.51 -24.89
N SER A 206 6.93 20.24 -26.14
CA SER A 206 6.62 21.21 -27.19
C SER A 206 5.70 20.63 -28.27
N GLU A 207 4.81 21.49 -28.76
CA GLU A 207 4.07 21.34 -30.02
C GLU A 207 5.03 21.12 -31.20
N GLN A 208 4.77 20.09 -32.02
CA GLN A 208 5.10 20.13 -33.44
C GLN A 208 3.89 19.66 -34.24
N GLU A 209 3.38 20.60 -35.04
CA GLU A 209 2.27 20.47 -35.96
C GLU A 209 2.52 19.36 -36.99
N TRP A 210 1.58 18.43 -37.15
CA TRP A 210 1.54 17.56 -38.32
C TRP A 210 0.24 17.80 -39.10
N ASN A 211 0.29 18.78 -40.00
CA ASN A 211 -0.77 19.01 -40.98
C ASN A 211 -0.38 18.50 -42.36
N SER A 212 -1.17 17.51 -42.82
CA SER A 212 -1.61 17.27 -44.20
C SER A 212 -0.69 16.62 -45.25
N ARG A 213 -1.10 15.38 -45.58
CA ARG A 213 -1.15 14.70 -46.90
C ARG A 213 0.15 14.33 -47.63
N GLY A 214 0.37 13.00 -47.72
CA GLY A 214 1.09 12.35 -48.81
C GLY A 214 1.86 11.10 -48.35
N HIS A 215 1.38 9.89 -48.70
CA HIS A 215 2.31 8.76 -48.93
C HIS A 215 3.22 9.14 -50.11
N PRO A 216 4.52 8.76 -50.17
CA PRO A 216 4.92 7.35 -50.12
C PRO A 216 6.38 7.03 -49.64
N THR A 217 6.70 5.73 -49.68
CA THR A 217 8.03 5.07 -49.74
C THR A 217 8.92 5.09 -48.49
N VAL A 218 8.89 3.98 -47.73
CA VAL A 218 9.92 3.59 -46.76
C VAL A 218 11.18 3.18 -47.52
N GLY A 219 12.23 3.99 -47.43
CA GLY A 219 13.58 3.64 -47.90
C GLY A 219 14.32 2.85 -46.81
N GLY A 220 15.24 1.96 -47.22
CA GLY A 220 16.01 1.10 -46.30
C GLY A 220 16.88 1.83 -45.26
N ASP A 221 17.11 3.13 -45.45
CA ASP A 221 17.84 3.97 -44.51
C ASP A 221 17.02 4.32 -43.24
N ASP A 222 15.69 4.41 -43.33
CA ASP A 222 14.82 4.69 -42.17
C ASP A 222 14.72 3.48 -41.23
N ILE A 223 14.76 2.26 -41.78
CA ILE A 223 14.74 1.02 -40.99
C ILE A 223 16.07 0.86 -40.24
N SER A 224 17.19 1.14 -40.90
CA SER A 224 18.53 1.05 -40.29
C SER A 224 18.68 2.04 -39.13
N ARG A 225 18.09 3.23 -39.26
CA ARG A 225 18.08 4.25 -38.20
C ARG A 225 17.18 3.87 -37.03
N LEU A 226 15.98 3.34 -37.28
CA LEU A 226 15.09 2.81 -36.25
C LEU A 226 15.72 1.64 -35.47
N ILE A 227 16.46 0.76 -36.16
CA ILE A 227 17.19 -0.34 -35.51
C ILE A 227 18.32 0.20 -34.62
N SER A 228 19.07 1.19 -35.10
CA SER A 228 20.13 1.83 -34.29
C SER A 228 19.56 2.56 -33.06
N GLU A 229 18.42 3.24 -33.19
CA GLU A 229 17.74 3.91 -32.08
C GLU A 229 17.22 2.87 -31.06
N MET A 230 16.71 1.71 -31.51
CA MET A 230 16.31 0.61 -30.63
C MET A 230 17.51 -0.07 -29.93
N GLU A 231 18.65 -0.22 -30.61
CA GLU A 231 19.88 -0.77 -30.03
C GLU A 231 20.47 0.15 -28.96
N GLU A 232 20.40 1.48 -29.16
CA GLU A 232 20.80 2.48 -28.16
C GLU A 232 19.89 2.46 -26.93
N ASP A 233 18.57 2.33 -27.12
CA ASP A 233 17.59 2.19 -26.03
C ASP A 233 17.80 0.89 -25.23
N ASP A 234 18.10 -0.24 -25.90
CA ASP A 234 18.41 -1.52 -25.25
C ASP A 234 19.71 -1.44 -24.44
N GLN A 235 20.73 -0.74 -24.93
CA GLN A 235 21.97 -0.48 -24.18
C GLN A 235 21.71 0.38 -22.94
N LEU A 236 20.93 1.45 -23.07
CA LEU A 236 20.51 2.30 -21.96
C LEU A 236 19.70 1.52 -20.91
N PHE A 237 18.81 0.63 -21.34
CA PHE A 237 18.03 -0.23 -20.47
C PHE A 237 18.92 -1.22 -19.68
N ASN A 238 19.89 -1.84 -20.36
CA ASN A 238 20.84 -2.75 -19.73
C ASN A 238 21.75 -2.03 -18.71
N LEU A 239 22.25 -0.85 -19.03
CA LEU A 239 23.02 -0.01 -18.10
C LEU A 239 22.19 0.40 -16.87
N ALA A 240 20.93 0.78 -17.07
CA ALA A 240 20.01 1.09 -15.97
C ALA A 240 19.73 -0.14 -15.09
N LEU A 241 19.63 -1.33 -15.70
CA LEU A 241 19.44 -2.59 -14.99
C LEU A 241 20.68 -2.98 -14.17
N GLU A 242 21.88 -2.79 -14.70
CA GLU A 242 23.14 -3.02 -14.00
C GLU A 242 23.36 -2.03 -12.86
N ALA A 243 23.11 -0.74 -13.09
CA ALA A 243 23.13 0.28 -12.04
C ALA A 243 22.14 -0.05 -10.92
N ARG A 244 20.94 -0.54 -11.27
CA ARG A 244 19.95 -1.02 -10.30
C ARG A 244 20.45 -2.23 -9.53
N LYS A 245 21.06 -3.21 -10.19
CA LYS A 245 21.66 -4.39 -9.52
C LYS A 245 22.74 -3.96 -8.53
N HIS A 246 23.67 -3.10 -8.95
CA HIS A 246 24.78 -2.63 -8.11
C HIS A 246 24.31 -1.77 -6.92
N ALA A 247 23.28 -0.93 -7.13
CA ALA A 247 22.65 -0.17 -6.05
C ALA A 247 21.96 -1.09 -5.02
N VAL A 248 21.26 -2.12 -5.49
CA VAL A 248 20.64 -3.12 -4.62
C VAL A 248 21.69 -3.90 -3.82
N GLU A 249 22.83 -4.26 -4.42
CA GLU A 249 23.93 -4.92 -3.72
C GLU A 249 24.60 -4.02 -2.69
N THR A 250 24.80 -2.74 -3.02
CA THR A 250 25.35 -1.75 -2.08
C THR A 250 24.40 -1.52 -0.89
N ILE A 251 23.08 -1.51 -1.13
CA ILE A 251 22.06 -1.45 -0.07
C ILE A 251 22.11 -2.70 0.82
N LYS A 252 22.35 -3.88 0.24
CA LYS A 252 22.52 -5.13 1.01
C LYS A 252 23.76 -5.10 1.92
N GLN A 253 24.81 -4.36 1.57
CA GLN A 253 26.08 -4.34 2.31
C GLN A 253 26.09 -3.45 3.57
N SER A 254 25.12 -2.53 3.77
CA SER A 254 25.08 -1.61 4.91
C SER A 254 23.91 -1.91 5.87
N ARG A 255 23.92 -3.07 6.51
CA ARG A 255 22.95 -3.46 7.56
C ARG A 255 23.53 -3.25 8.95
N GLN A 256 22.65 -3.05 9.93
CA GLN A 256 23.02 -3.04 11.35
C GLN A 256 23.29 -4.46 11.84
N GLU A 257 24.08 -4.61 12.91
CA GLU A 257 24.33 -5.91 13.56
C GLU A 257 23.20 -6.28 14.55
N LEU A 258 21.95 -5.99 14.16
CA LEU A 258 20.74 -6.29 14.92
C LEU A 258 19.98 -7.44 14.28
N ILE A 259 19.78 -8.50 15.03
CA ILE A 259 18.94 -9.64 14.67
C ILE A 259 17.66 -9.56 15.49
N VAL A 260 16.49 -9.70 14.85
CA VAL A 260 15.20 -9.74 15.56
C VAL A 260 14.64 -11.16 15.49
N VAL A 261 14.37 -11.77 16.63
CA VAL A 261 13.80 -13.11 16.74
C VAL A 261 12.33 -13.02 17.09
N ALA A 262 11.49 -13.34 16.11
CA ALA A 262 10.03 -13.36 16.19
C ALA A 262 9.46 -14.78 16.01
N SER A 263 10.26 -15.83 16.17
CA SER A 263 9.78 -17.23 16.11
C SER A 263 8.72 -17.57 17.16
N LEU A 264 8.59 -16.77 18.22
CA LEU A 264 7.53 -16.94 19.22
C LEU A 264 6.26 -16.13 18.88
N VAL A 265 6.24 -15.35 17.81
CA VAL A 265 5.09 -14.51 17.44
C VAL A 265 4.18 -15.28 16.48
N ASP A 266 2.93 -15.51 16.87
CA ASP A 266 2.02 -16.35 16.11
C ASP A 266 1.16 -15.56 15.09
N ARG A 267 0.93 -14.26 15.35
CA ARG A 267 0.00 -13.46 14.54
C ARG A 267 0.67 -12.89 13.28
N ILE A 268 0.14 -13.26 12.11
CA ILE A 268 0.59 -12.76 10.79
C ILE A 268 0.72 -11.23 10.72
N PRO A 269 -0.25 -10.41 11.19
CA PRO A 269 -0.10 -8.95 11.17
C PRO A 269 1.10 -8.43 11.94
N ASN A 270 1.44 -9.08 13.06
CA ASN A 270 2.58 -8.70 13.88
C ASN A 270 3.88 -9.05 13.18
N LEU A 271 3.97 -10.25 12.58
CA LEU A 271 5.12 -10.68 11.78
C LEU A 271 5.34 -9.78 10.56
N ALA A 272 4.27 -9.39 9.85
CA ALA A 272 4.35 -8.50 8.70
C ALA A 272 4.77 -7.08 9.09
N GLY A 273 4.24 -6.56 10.20
CA GLY A 273 4.64 -5.28 10.76
C GLY A 273 6.12 -5.28 11.19
N LEU A 274 6.57 -6.33 11.89
CA LEU A 274 7.97 -6.52 12.27
C LEU A 274 8.88 -6.63 11.05
N THR A 275 8.46 -7.33 9.99
CA THR A 275 9.19 -7.43 8.72
C THR A 275 9.45 -6.04 8.14
N ARG A 276 8.41 -5.21 8.08
CA ARG A 276 8.52 -3.83 7.61
C ARG A 276 9.43 -2.99 8.49
N THR A 277 9.29 -3.08 9.81
CA THR A 277 10.16 -2.39 10.76
C THR A 277 11.63 -2.79 10.59
N CYS A 278 11.91 -4.09 10.50
CA CYS A 278 13.27 -4.61 10.35
C CYS A 278 13.90 -4.16 9.02
N GLU A 279 13.13 -4.09 7.94
CA GLU A 279 13.59 -3.53 6.67
C GLU A 279 13.95 -2.05 6.79
N VAL A 280 13.02 -1.23 7.31
CA VAL A 280 13.18 0.23 7.44
C VAL A 280 14.41 0.60 8.29
N PHE A 281 14.66 -0.15 9.37
CA PHE A 281 15.80 0.06 10.26
C PHE A 281 17.04 -0.75 9.86
N LYS A 282 17.01 -1.44 8.72
CA LYS A 282 18.11 -2.25 8.17
C LYS A 282 18.68 -3.26 9.17
N ALA A 283 17.81 -3.97 9.88
CA ALA A 283 18.20 -5.12 10.69
C ALA A 283 18.98 -6.14 9.82
N ALA A 284 19.92 -6.87 10.43
CA ALA A 284 20.70 -7.91 9.76
C ALA A 284 19.77 -8.99 9.21
N GLU A 285 18.90 -9.54 10.06
CA GLU A 285 17.90 -10.55 9.69
C GLU A 285 16.71 -10.53 10.66
N LEU A 286 15.56 -10.98 10.15
CA LEU A 286 14.37 -11.31 10.92
C LEU A 286 14.22 -12.83 10.97
N VAL A 287 14.10 -13.39 12.17
CA VAL A 287 13.94 -14.82 12.39
C VAL A 287 12.48 -15.13 12.72
N VAL A 288 11.89 -16.09 12.02
CA VAL A 288 10.47 -16.49 12.15
C VAL A 288 10.35 -18.01 12.29
N ALA A 289 9.24 -18.50 12.84
CA ALA A 289 9.04 -19.93 13.06
C ALA A 289 8.84 -20.71 11.77
N ASP A 290 8.11 -20.12 10.83
CA ASP A 290 7.74 -20.69 9.54
C ASP A 290 7.87 -19.59 8.50
N LYS A 291 8.71 -19.80 7.48
CA LYS A 291 8.92 -18.83 6.41
C LYS A 291 7.78 -18.82 5.40
N SER A 292 6.91 -19.83 5.40
CA SER A 292 5.74 -19.89 4.51
C SER A 292 4.78 -18.70 4.69
N ILE A 293 4.85 -18.00 5.82
CA ILE A 293 4.08 -16.77 6.10
C ILE A 293 4.27 -15.68 5.05
N VAL A 294 5.39 -15.67 4.30
CA VAL A 294 5.64 -14.67 3.25
C VAL A 294 4.73 -14.85 2.03
N GLU A 295 4.15 -16.05 1.88
CA GLU A 295 3.16 -16.36 0.85
C GLU A 295 1.74 -15.95 1.25
N ASP A 296 1.51 -15.66 2.54
CA ASP A 296 0.21 -15.25 3.03
C ASP A 296 -0.23 -13.88 2.48
N LYS A 297 -1.50 -13.79 2.08
CA LYS A 297 -2.08 -12.58 1.48
C LYS A 297 -2.10 -11.40 2.46
N GLN A 298 -2.44 -11.66 3.73
CA GLN A 298 -2.50 -10.64 4.76
C GLN A 298 -1.09 -10.17 5.14
N PHE A 299 -0.12 -11.07 5.15
CA PHE A 299 1.29 -10.72 5.34
C PHE A 299 1.76 -9.72 4.28
N ARG A 300 1.60 -10.08 2.98
CA ARG A 300 2.03 -9.24 1.84
C ARG A 300 1.37 -7.86 1.82
N LEU A 301 0.10 -7.79 2.23
CA LEU A 301 -0.64 -6.52 2.32
C LEU A 301 -0.02 -5.57 3.34
N ILE A 302 0.49 -6.08 4.46
CA ILE A 302 1.00 -5.28 5.58
C ILE A 302 2.51 -5.02 5.46
N SER A 303 3.27 -6.01 4.96
CA SER A 303 4.73 -5.88 4.79
C SER A 303 5.11 -4.91 3.67
N VAL A 304 4.22 -4.69 2.70
CA VAL A 304 4.44 -3.78 1.55
C VAL A 304 5.77 -4.07 0.85
N THR A 305 6.00 -5.34 0.50
CA THR A 305 7.21 -5.85 -0.17
C THR A 305 8.51 -5.87 0.65
N ALA A 306 8.47 -5.49 1.93
CA ALA A 306 9.64 -5.50 2.81
C ALA A 306 10.34 -6.87 2.88
N GLU A 307 9.59 -7.96 2.76
CA GLU A 307 10.09 -9.34 2.79
C GLU A 307 11.06 -9.69 1.64
N LYS A 308 11.03 -8.92 0.55
CA LYS A 308 11.99 -9.07 -0.55
C LYS A 308 13.36 -8.48 -0.23
N TRP A 309 13.41 -7.60 0.77
CA TRP A 309 14.57 -6.78 1.08
C TRP A 309 15.21 -7.16 2.41
N VAL A 310 14.44 -7.49 3.44
CA VAL A 310 14.99 -7.99 4.71
C VAL A 310 15.27 -9.50 4.64
N PRO A 311 16.47 -9.98 5.03
CA PRO A 311 16.73 -11.41 5.15
C PRO A 311 15.80 -12.03 6.19
N ILE A 312 15.01 -13.02 5.77
CA ILE A 312 14.14 -13.81 6.67
C ILE A 312 14.69 -15.23 6.78
N VAL A 313 14.97 -15.64 8.01
CA VAL A 313 15.48 -16.96 8.37
C VAL A 313 14.41 -17.74 9.12
N GLU A 314 14.20 -18.99 8.72
CA GLU A 314 13.30 -19.89 9.42
C GLU A 314 14.04 -20.58 10.57
N VAL A 315 13.50 -20.43 11.78
CA VAL A 315 13.93 -21.15 12.97
C VAL A 315 12.67 -21.57 13.73
N PRO A 316 12.27 -22.84 13.63
CA PRO A 316 11.13 -23.37 14.38
C PRO A 316 11.30 -23.14 15.88
N VAL A 317 10.18 -23.02 16.60
CA VAL A 317 10.14 -22.71 18.04
C VAL A 317 11.10 -23.59 18.84
N ASP A 318 11.08 -24.90 18.60
CA ASP A 318 11.91 -25.88 19.31
C ASP A 318 13.42 -25.71 19.07
N SER A 319 13.78 -25.06 17.96
CA SER A 319 15.16 -24.79 17.56
C SER A 319 15.67 -23.42 17.98
N VAL A 320 14.80 -22.54 18.52
CA VAL A 320 15.17 -21.17 18.91
C VAL A 320 16.31 -21.19 19.90
N ARG A 321 16.25 -22.05 20.92
CA ARG A 321 17.30 -22.14 21.94
C ARG A 321 18.68 -22.43 21.33
N VAL A 322 18.76 -23.42 20.44
CA VAL A 322 20.01 -23.81 19.78
C VAL A 322 20.53 -22.67 18.90
N TYR A 323 19.64 -21.98 18.20
CA TYR A 323 19.98 -20.82 17.39
C TYR A 323 20.55 -19.67 18.25
N LEU A 324 19.97 -19.37 19.41
CA LEU A 324 20.46 -18.32 20.31
C LEU A 324 21.85 -18.67 20.88
N GLU A 325 22.07 -19.91 21.29
CA GLU A 325 23.39 -20.39 21.76
C GLU A 325 24.46 -20.25 20.66
N LYS A 326 24.11 -20.56 19.40
CA LYS A 326 24.99 -20.35 18.24
C LYS A 326 25.31 -18.85 18.03
N LYS A 327 24.31 -17.98 18.06
CA LYS A 327 24.53 -16.52 17.90
C LYS A 327 25.38 -15.93 19.02
N ARG A 328 25.22 -16.42 20.25
CA ARG A 328 26.11 -16.05 21.36
C ARG A 328 27.55 -16.44 21.08
N ALA A 329 27.80 -17.65 20.56
CA ALA A 329 29.14 -18.09 20.17
C ALA A 329 29.74 -17.25 19.02
N GLU A 330 28.90 -16.65 18.16
CA GLU A 330 29.29 -15.68 17.12
C GLU A 330 29.55 -14.26 17.67
N GLY A 331 29.43 -14.06 18.99
CA GLY A 331 29.71 -12.79 19.67
C GLY A 331 28.51 -11.84 19.77
N TYR A 332 27.29 -12.31 19.55
CA TYR A 332 26.08 -11.52 19.80
C TYR A 332 25.67 -11.55 21.27
N SER A 333 25.17 -10.42 21.77
CA SER A 333 24.45 -10.36 23.04
C SER A 333 22.97 -10.68 22.81
N VAL A 334 22.44 -11.66 23.53
CA VAL A 334 21.06 -12.13 23.42
C VAL A 334 20.19 -11.43 24.47
N ILE A 335 19.27 -10.59 24.01
CA ILE A 335 18.44 -9.72 24.85
C ILE A 335 16.97 -10.05 24.60
N GLY A 336 16.22 -10.41 25.64
CA GLY A 336 14.77 -10.59 25.54
C GLY A 336 14.03 -9.29 25.78
N LEU A 337 13.05 -8.96 24.93
CA LEU A 337 12.08 -7.91 25.17
C LEU A 337 10.91 -8.50 25.97
N GLU A 338 11.04 -8.48 27.29
CA GLU A 338 10.10 -9.11 28.21
C GLU A 338 10.07 -8.41 29.57
N GLN A 339 8.87 -8.32 30.15
CA GLN A 339 8.66 -7.78 31.48
C GLN A 339 8.95 -8.86 32.52
N THR A 340 10.11 -8.76 33.17
CA THR A 340 10.52 -9.67 34.25
C THR A 340 10.94 -8.86 35.47
N ALA A 341 10.98 -9.51 36.64
CA ALA A 341 11.40 -8.86 37.89
C ALA A 341 12.83 -8.27 37.83
N ASN A 342 13.68 -8.80 36.94
CA ASN A 342 15.06 -8.37 36.75
C ASN A 342 15.29 -7.65 35.40
N SER A 343 14.20 -7.27 34.71
CA SER A 343 14.32 -6.56 33.43
C SER A 343 14.86 -5.14 33.65
N LYS A 344 15.66 -4.67 32.70
CA LYS A 344 16.13 -3.29 32.66
C LYS A 344 15.16 -2.44 31.86
N ALA A 345 14.93 -1.20 32.30
CA ALA A 345 14.17 -0.24 31.50
C ALA A 345 14.88 0.05 30.17
N LEU A 346 14.13 0.05 29.07
CA LEU A 346 14.66 0.20 27.71
C LEU A 346 15.46 1.47 27.50
N ASP A 347 15.04 2.57 28.12
CA ASP A 347 15.69 3.89 28.07
C ASP A 347 17.00 3.95 28.88
N GLN A 348 17.26 2.95 29.72
CA GLN A 348 18.47 2.83 30.54
C GLN A 348 19.43 1.74 30.02
N LEU A 349 18.98 0.91 29.08
CA LEU A 349 19.82 -0.12 28.48
C LEU A 349 20.72 0.49 27.41
N ALA A 350 22.03 0.33 27.56
CA ALA A 350 22.97 0.51 26.47
C ALA A 350 23.01 -0.77 25.63
N PHE A 351 22.49 -0.71 24.40
CA PHE A 351 22.50 -1.83 23.47
C PHE A 351 23.93 -2.13 23.00
N PRO A 352 24.39 -3.39 23.07
CA PRO A 352 25.61 -3.81 22.39
C PRO A 352 25.47 -3.73 20.87
N SER A 353 26.56 -3.43 20.14
CA SER A 353 26.54 -3.38 18.66
C SER A 353 25.95 -4.65 18.05
N ARG A 354 26.43 -5.82 18.49
CA ARG A 354 25.88 -7.12 18.08
C ARG A 354 24.78 -7.56 19.02
N THR A 355 23.53 -7.34 18.63
CA THR A 355 22.36 -7.67 19.45
C THR A 355 21.45 -8.67 18.74
N VAL A 356 21.04 -9.71 19.46
CA VAL A 356 19.88 -10.55 19.12
C VAL A 356 18.75 -10.15 20.05
N LEU A 357 17.69 -9.56 19.49
CA LEU A 357 16.50 -9.14 20.22
C LEU A 357 15.43 -10.23 20.11
N VAL A 358 15.08 -10.88 21.23
CA VAL A 358 14.08 -11.95 21.29
C VAL A 358 12.74 -11.38 21.72
N LEU A 359 11.70 -11.60 20.91
CA LEU A 359 10.33 -11.16 21.21
C LEU A 359 9.51 -12.33 21.76
N GLY A 360 8.73 -12.09 22.81
CA GLY A 360 7.84 -13.09 23.41
C GLY A 360 6.50 -13.26 22.68
N ARG A 361 5.76 -14.31 23.08
CA ARG A 361 4.35 -14.51 22.69
C ARG A 361 3.48 -13.39 23.24
N GLU A 362 2.39 -13.05 22.54
CA GLU A 362 1.50 -11.96 22.95
C GLU A 362 0.84 -12.18 24.33
N LYS A 363 0.67 -13.43 24.75
CA LYS A 363 0.02 -13.79 26.02
C LYS A 363 0.98 -14.42 27.01
N GLU A 364 1.76 -15.40 26.55
CA GLU A 364 2.63 -16.21 27.42
C GLU A 364 4.03 -15.61 27.58
N GLY A 365 4.39 -14.61 26.76
CA GLY A 365 5.72 -14.02 26.78
C GLY A 365 6.80 -14.98 26.27
N ILE A 366 8.04 -14.79 26.74
CA ILE A 366 9.17 -15.67 26.44
C ILE A 366 9.12 -16.92 27.35
N PRO A 367 9.15 -18.15 26.80
CA PRO A 367 9.23 -19.38 27.58
C PRO A 367 10.43 -19.43 28.52
N VAL A 368 10.26 -20.05 29.70
CA VAL A 368 11.29 -20.11 30.75
C VAL A 368 12.61 -20.72 30.26
N GLU A 369 12.54 -21.75 29.42
CA GLU A 369 13.72 -22.37 28.81
C GLU A 369 14.54 -21.42 27.92
N ILE A 370 13.88 -20.46 27.26
CA ILE A 370 14.53 -19.43 26.46
C ILE A 370 15.01 -18.29 27.38
N LEU A 371 14.23 -17.88 28.38
CA LEU A 371 14.61 -16.85 29.35
C LEU A 371 15.97 -17.16 30.02
N HIS A 372 16.23 -18.42 30.36
CA HIS A 372 17.50 -18.84 30.95
C HIS A 372 18.71 -18.75 29.99
N THR A 373 18.45 -18.59 28.69
CA THR A 373 19.49 -18.38 27.66
C THR A 373 19.67 -16.93 27.26
N LEU A 374 19.00 -15.98 27.92
CA LEU A 374 19.17 -14.57 27.64
C LEU A 374 20.31 -13.99 28.50
N ASP A 375 21.08 -13.09 27.94
CA ASP A 375 22.12 -12.35 28.67
C ASP A 375 21.49 -11.20 29.49
N ALA A 376 20.35 -10.68 29.03
CA ALA A 376 19.54 -9.71 29.75
C ALA A 376 18.07 -9.74 29.28
N CYS A 377 17.17 -9.25 30.13
CA CYS A 377 15.81 -8.86 29.73
C CYS A 377 15.70 -7.34 29.75
N VAL A 378 14.98 -6.79 28.79
CA VAL A 378 14.65 -5.38 28.70
C VAL A 378 13.14 -5.21 28.63
N GLU A 379 12.62 -4.20 29.32
CA GLU A 379 11.20 -3.85 29.29
C GLU A 379 10.99 -2.41 28.88
N ILE A 380 9.84 -2.13 28.27
CA ILE A 380 9.42 -0.76 27.95
C ILE A 380 8.67 -0.23 29.17
N PRO A 381 9.11 0.89 29.80
CA PRO A 381 8.37 1.49 30.91
C PRO A 381 6.94 1.86 30.50
N GLN A 382 5.96 1.42 31.29
CA GLN A 382 4.54 1.67 31.05
C GLN A 382 3.95 2.50 32.19
N LEU A 383 3.14 3.50 31.86
CA LEU A 383 2.49 4.40 32.82
C LEU A 383 0.97 4.17 32.95
N GLY A 384 0.41 3.36 32.05
CA GLY A 384 -1.03 3.12 31.94
C GLY A 384 -1.50 1.90 32.74
N VAL A 385 -2.79 1.60 32.62
CA VAL A 385 -3.45 0.46 33.28
C VAL A 385 -3.49 -0.81 32.41
N VAL A 386 -3.17 -0.69 31.12
CA VAL A 386 -3.11 -1.84 30.22
C VAL A 386 -1.85 -2.63 30.52
N ARG A 387 -1.97 -3.97 30.53
CA ARG A 387 -0.88 -4.87 30.96
C ARG A 387 0.35 -4.81 30.06
N SER A 388 0.13 -4.70 28.75
CA SER A 388 1.22 -4.77 27.77
C SER A 388 0.86 -4.07 26.46
N LEU A 389 1.90 -3.69 25.72
CA LEU A 389 1.82 -3.25 24.33
C LEU A 389 1.67 -4.45 23.39
N ASN A 390 1.19 -4.22 22.17
CA ASN A 390 1.26 -5.22 21.12
C ASN A 390 2.73 -5.52 20.77
N VAL A 391 3.10 -6.80 20.64
CA VAL A 391 4.46 -7.27 20.37
C VAL A 391 5.15 -6.60 19.18
N HIS A 392 4.47 -6.33 18.06
CA HIS A 392 5.11 -5.63 16.92
C HIS A 392 5.43 -4.16 17.25
N VAL A 393 4.64 -3.51 18.12
CA VAL A 393 4.89 -2.14 18.57
C VAL A 393 6.05 -2.15 19.55
N SER A 394 6.07 -3.09 20.49
CA SER A 394 7.18 -3.28 21.42
C SER A 394 8.49 -3.51 20.66
N GLY A 395 8.48 -4.43 19.69
CA GLY A 395 9.62 -4.70 18.82
C GLY A 395 10.05 -3.45 18.06
N ALA A 396 9.12 -2.67 17.50
CA ALA A 396 9.45 -1.44 16.80
C ALA A 396 10.09 -0.37 17.70
N ILE A 397 9.62 -0.21 18.94
CA ILE A 397 10.21 0.72 19.91
C ILE A 397 11.64 0.28 20.27
N ALA A 398 11.85 -1.01 20.53
CA ALA A 398 13.17 -1.55 20.87
C ALA A 398 14.16 -1.47 19.70
N VAL A 399 13.72 -1.80 18.49
CA VAL A 399 14.52 -1.66 17.26
C VAL A 399 14.90 -0.20 17.03
N TRP A 400 13.94 0.73 17.16
CA TRP A 400 14.24 2.16 17.02
C TRP A 400 15.24 2.64 18.06
N GLU A 401 15.11 2.21 19.32
CA GLU A 401 16.03 2.60 20.38
C GLU A 401 17.45 2.07 20.12
N TYR A 402 17.59 0.80 19.74
CA TYR A 402 18.86 0.26 19.26
C TYR A 402 19.44 1.12 18.13
N THR A 403 18.63 1.42 17.10
CA THR A 403 19.08 2.21 15.96
C THR A 403 19.47 3.63 16.38
N ARG A 404 18.76 4.26 17.31
CA ARG A 404 19.06 5.60 17.84
C ARG A 404 20.44 5.63 18.51
N GLN A 405 20.80 4.60 19.25
CA GLN A 405 22.10 4.49 19.92
C GLN A 405 23.26 4.24 18.94
N HIS A 406 23.00 3.58 17.80
CA HIS A 406 24.02 3.17 16.83
C HIS A 406 24.08 4.02 15.56
N LYS A 407 23.11 4.93 15.35
CA LYS A 407 23.15 5.86 14.22
C LYS A 407 24.31 6.82 14.41
N GLN A 408 25.27 6.82 13.50
CA GLN A 408 26.24 7.92 13.43
C GLN A 408 25.48 9.22 13.14
N PRO A 409 25.84 10.35 13.78
CA PRO A 409 25.25 11.63 13.46
C PRO A 409 25.53 11.95 11.98
N SER A 410 24.50 11.88 11.16
CA SER A 410 24.55 12.40 9.81
C SER A 410 24.60 13.92 9.94
N TYR A 411 25.79 14.51 9.88
CA TYR A 411 25.92 15.94 9.61
C TYR A 411 25.25 16.17 8.26
N LYS A 412 24.09 16.83 8.29
CA LYS A 412 23.40 17.31 7.09
C LYS A 412 24.07 18.57 6.57
#